data_AF-A0A1H3WTG7-F1
#
_entry.id   AF-A0A1H3WTG7-F1
#
_cell.length_a   1.000
_cell.length_b   1.000
_cell.length_c   1.000
_cell.angle_alpha   90.00
_cell.angle_beta   90.00
_cell.angle_gamma   90.00
#
_symmetry.space_group_name_H-M   'P 1'
#
loop_
_entity.id
_entity.type
_entity.pdbx_description
1 polymer ?
#
loop_
_entity_poly.entity_id
_entity_poly.type
_entity_poly.pdbx_seq_one_letter_code
_entity_poly.pdbx_strand_id
1 'polypeptide(L)' 'MTNIEKYDQLFIKILRVAPEELANLRYRRHKSWDSIGHMDLMNAMEETFGVNMGTLDVLDFSSYQKGKEILAKYDVTI' A
#
# COMPACT_ATOMS: atom_id res chain seq x y z
N MET A 1 9.05 -1.65 -14.89
CA MET A 1 8.30 -2.32 -13.82
C MET A 1 6.82 -2.21 -14.10
N THR A 2 6.08 -3.30 -13.98
CA THR A 2 4.62 -3.34 -13.99
C THR A 2 4.04 -2.65 -12.75
N ASN A 3 2.74 -2.40 -12.73
CA ASN A 3 2.09 -1.80 -11.56
C ASN A 3 2.16 -2.71 -10.33
N ILE A 4 1.95 -4.01 -10.48
CA ILE A 4 2.15 -4.99 -9.42
C ILE A 4 3.58 -4.97 -8.87
N GLU A 5 4.60 -4.92 -9.73
CA GLU A 5 6.00 -4.87 -9.27
C GLU A 5 6.30 -3.59 -8.49
N LYS A 6 5.76 -2.44 -8.91
CA LYS A 6 5.89 -1.18 -8.17
C LYS A 6 5.19 -1.27 -6.82
N TYR A 7 3.96 -1.77 -6.82
CA TYR A 7 3.14 -1.94 -5.63
C TYR A 7 3.85 -2.81 -4.60
N ASP A 8 4.30 -4.00 -4.99
CA ASP A 8 5.01 -4.94 -4.11
C ASP A 8 6.28 -4.33 -3.52
N GLN A 9 7.06 -3.62 -4.35
CA GLN A 9 8.28 -2.97 -3.88
C GLN A 9 8.03 -1.90 -2.82
N LEU A 10 6.92 -1.17 -2.88
CA LEU A 10 6.59 -0.17 -1.86
C LEU A 10 6.38 -0.82 -0.50
N PHE A 11 5.61 -1.92 -0.43
CA PHE A 11 5.43 -2.65 0.81
C PHE A 11 6.74 -3.23 1.32
N ILE A 12 7.50 -3.91 0.45
CA ILE A 12 8.78 -4.54 0.83
C ILE A 12 9.76 -3.49 1.38
N LYS A 13 9.90 -2.33 0.72
CA LYS A 13 10.86 -1.30 1.13
C LYS A 13 10.42 -0.55 2.39
N ILE A 14 9.16 -0.14 2.46
CA ILE A 14 8.66 0.72 3.53
C ILE A 14 8.39 -0.10 4.79
N LEU A 15 7.73 -1.25 4.65
CA LEU A 15 7.37 -2.11 5.78
C LEU A 15 8.47 -3.14 6.10
N ARG A 16 9.52 -3.25 5.29
CA ARG A 16 10.64 -4.19 5.48
C ARG A 16 10.17 -5.63 5.67
N VAL A 17 9.23 -6.03 4.82
CA VAL A 17 8.57 -7.35 4.79
C VAL A 17 9.10 -8.19 3.66
N ALA A 18 9.04 -9.50 3.79
CA ALA A 18 9.39 -10.41 2.71
C ALA A 18 8.26 -10.46 1.64
N PRO A 19 8.58 -10.73 0.36
CA PRO A 19 7.56 -10.84 -0.70
C PRO A 19 6.47 -11.86 -0.40
N GLU A 20 6.79 -12.94 0.30
CA GLU A 20 5.86 -14.02 0.64
C GLU A 20 4.81 -13.58 1.67
N GLU A 21 5.09 -12.52 2.44
CA GLU A 21 4.19 -11.98 3.46
C GLU A 21 3.12 -11.07 2.87
N LEU A 22 3.34 -10.51 1.66
CA LEU A 22 2.51 -9.47 1.05
C LEU A 22 1.03 -9.84 1.03
N ALA A 23 0.70 -11.06 0.59
CA ALA A 23 -0.67 -11.53 0.46
C ALA A 23 -1.46 -11.52 1.79
N ASN A 24 -0.76 -11.62 2.93
CA ASN A 24 -1.36 -11.69 4.26
C ASN A 24 -1.19 -10.40 5.08
N LEU A 25 -0.57 -9.36 4.52
CA LEU A 25 -0.30 -8.11 5.24
C LEU A 25 -1.59 -7.36 5.57
N ARG A 26 -1.68 -6.95 6.84
CA ARG A 26 -2.79 -6.17 7.39
C ARG A 26 -2.27 -5.10 8.34
N TYR A 27 -2.84 -3.91 8.22
CA TYR A 27 -2.56 -2.78 9.10
C TYR A 27 -2.79 -3.16 10.58
N ARG A 28 -1.88 -2.73 11.45
CA ARG A 28 -1.85 -3.04 12.90
C ARG A 28 -1.79 -4.52 13.29
N ARG A 29 -1.66 -5.44 12.33
CA ARG A 29 -1.39 -6.86 12.60
C ARG A 29 0.07 -7.23 12.36
N HIS A 30 0.76 -6.46 11.52
CA HIS A 30 2.20 -6.59 11.31
C HIS A 30 2.95 -5.51 12.10
N LYS A 31 4.06 -5.87 12.76
CA LYS A 31 4.83 -4.94 13.61
C LYS A 31 5.33 -3.71 12.84
N SER A 32 5.71 -3.90 11.59
CA SER A 32 6.20 -2.81 10.74
C SER A 32 5.10 -1.99 10.07
N TRP A 33 3.83 -2.41 10.17
CA TRP A 33 2.70 -1.67 9.59
C TRP A 33 1.85 -1.04 10.69
N ASP A 34 2.45 -0.03 11.32
CA ASP A 34 1.83 0.85 12.32
C ASP A 34 1.35 2.16 11.69
N SER A 35 0.97 3.14 12.52
CA SER A 35 0.48 4.44 12.06
C SER A 35 1.51 5.22 11.22
N ILE A 36 2.81 5.11 11.52
CA ILE A 36 3.85 5.86 10.82
C ILE A 36 4.13 5.18 9.48
N GLY A 37 4.38 3.86 9.50
CA GLY A 37 4.62 3.08 8.29
C GLY A 37 3.43 3.11 7.32
N HIS A 38 2.21 3.24 7.83
CA HIS A 38 1.02 3.43 7.01
C HIS A 38 1.04 4.79 6.28
N MET A 39 1.35 5.89 6.97
CA MET A 39 1.42 7.21 6.33
C MET A 39 2.55 7.29 5.30
N ASP A 40 3.72 6.71 5.61
CA ASP A 40 4.84 6.63 4.67
C ASP A 40 4.47 5.82 3.41
N LEU A 41 3.75 4.70 3.60
CA LEU A 41 3.25 3.90 2.49
C LEU A 41 2.27 4.69 1.62
N MET A 42 1.32 5.42 2.22
CA MET A 42 0.34 6.19 1.45
C MET A 42 1.00 7.30 0.63
N ASN A 43 1.92 8.06 1.23
CA ASN A 43 2.66 9.11 0.52
C ASN A 43 3.44 8.52 -0.67
N ALA A 44 4.12 7.39 -0.48
CA ALA A 44 4.89 6.76 -1.55
C ALA A 44 3.99 6.14 -2.64
N MET A 45 2.79 5.66 -2.29
CA MET A 45 1.78 5.21 -3.25
C MET A 45 1.30 6.37 -4.12
N GLU A 46 0.95 7.50 -3.52
CA GLU A 46 0.54 8.71 -4.22
C GLU A 46 1.62 9.20 -5.19
N GLU A 47 2.87 9.27 -4.74
CA GLU A 47 4.00 9.66 -5.58
C GLU A 47 4.25 8.67 -6.73
N THR A 48 4.24 7.36 -6.44
CA THR A 48 4.57 6.31 -7.42
C THR A 48 3.52 6.18 -8.51
N PHE A 49 2.25 6.37 -8.18
CA PHE A 49 1.13 6.20 -9.09
C PHE A 49 0.55 7.52 -9.59
N GLY A 50 1.02 8.66 -9.08
CA GLY A 50 0.54 9.98 -9.48
C GLY A 50 -0.92 10.21 -9.09
N VAL A 51 -1.35 9.65 -7.96
CA VAL A 51 -2.72 9.74 -7.43
C VAL A 51 -2.77 10.61 -6.19
N ASN A 52 -3.93 11.18 -5.89
CA ASN A 52 -4.20 11.85 -4.62
C ASN A 52 -5.36 11.14 -3.94
N MET A 53 -5.06 10.38 -2.89
CA MET A 53 -6.01 9.57 -2.17
C MET A 53 -6.76 10.41 -1.13
N GLY A 54 -8.09 10.30 -1.13
CA GLY A 54 -8.90 10.94 -0.10
C GLY A 54 -8.60 10.35 1.28
N THR A 55 -8.77 11.16 2.33
CA THR A 55 -8.51 10.72 3.73
C THR A 55 -9.27 9.44 4.11
N LEU A 56 -10.50 9.25 3.61
CA LEU A 56 -11.28 8.05 3.86
C LEU A 56 -10.66 6.80 3.22
N ASP A 57 -10.11 6.93 2.01
CA ASP A 57 -9.45 5.82 1.32
C ASP A 57 -8.11 5.49 1.96
N VAL A 58 -7.35 6.51 2.38
CA VAL A 58 -6.16 6.32 3.22
C VAL A 58 -6.49 5.50 4.47
N LEU A 59 -7.54 5.90 5.21
CA LEU A 59 -7.98 5.18 6.41
C LEU A 59 -8.52 3.76 6.11
N ASP A 60 -9.14 3.54 4.95
CA ASP A 60 -9.66 2.24 4.52
C ASP A 60 -8.55 1.30 3.99
N PHE A 61 -7.36 1.83 3.68
CA PHE A 61 -6.19 1.07 3.22
C PHE A 61 -5.61 0.20 4.35
N SER A 62 -6.31 -0.89 4.62
CA SER A 62 -6.14 -1.72 5.81
C SER A 62 -5.45 -3.06 5.54
N SER A 63 -5.23 -3.40 4.27
CA SER A 63 -4.52 -4.61 3.85
C SER A 63 -3.94 -4.47 2.45
N TYR A 64 -3.00 -5.34 2.11
CA TYR A 64 -2.41 -5.40 0.78
C TYR A 64 -3.47 -5.64 -0.31
N GLN A 65 -4.45 -6.51 -0.08
CA GLN A 65 -5.53 -6.72 -1.07
C GLN A 65 -6.45 -5.50 -1.18
N LYS A 66 -6.79 -4.89 -0.05
CA LYS A 66 -7.67 -3.71 -0.01
C LYS A 66 -7.05 -2.52 -0.73
N GLY A 67 -5.74 -2.35 -0.63
CA GLY A 67 -5.04 -1.29 -1.35
C GLY A 67 -5.14 -1.39 -2.86
N LYS A 68 -5.19 -2.60 -3.43
CA LYS A 68 -5.44 -2.80 -4.87
C LYS A 68 -6.85 -2.33 -5.27
N GLU A 69 -7.86 -2.63 -4.45
CA GLU A 69 -9.23 -2.17 -4.66
C GLU A 69 -9.33 -0.64 -4.59
N ILE A 70 -8.62 -0.02 -3.64
CA ILE A 70 -8.60 1.43 -3.48
C ILE A 70 -7.93 2.09 -4.68
N LEU A 71 -6.75 1.62 -5.10
CA LEU A 71 -6.04 2.16 -6.25
C LEU A 71 -6.84 2.04 -7.56
N ALA A 72 -7.67 1.01 -7.70
CA ALA A 72 -8.57 0.88 -8.84
C ALA A 72 -9.60 2.03 -8.92
N LYS A 73 -9.99 2.65 -7.79
CA LYS A 73 -10.85 3.85 -7.80
C LYS A 73 -10.19 5.07 -8.43
N TYR A 74 -8.85 5.06 -8.51
CA TYR A 74 -8.01 6.12 -9.06
C TYR A 74 -7.44 5.73 -10.43
N ASP A 75 -8.09 4.81 -11.15
CA ASP A 75 -7.67 4.29 -12.46
C ASP A 75 -6.32 3.56 -12.46
N VAL A 76 -5.85 3.13 -11.29
CA VAL A 76 -4.60 2.36 -11.14
C VAL A 76 -4.93 0.88 -10.93
N THR A 77 -4.74 0.09 -11.99
CA THR A 77 -4.87 -1.37 -11.91
C THR A 77 -3.53 -2.00 -11.50
N ILE A 78 -3.56 -2.78 -10.41
CA ILE A 78 -2.41 -3.48 -9.84
C ILE A 78 -2.40 -4.94 -10.26
#